data_AF-A0A800DVN4-F1
#
_entry.id   AF-A0A800DVN4-F1
#
_cell.length_a   1.000
_cell.length_b   1.000
_cell.length_c   1.000
_cell.angle_alpha   90.00
_cell.angle_beta   90.00
_cell.angle_gamma   90.00
#
_symmetry.space_group_name_H-M   'P 1'
#
loop_
_entity.id
_entity.type
_entity.pdbx_description
1 polymer ?
#
loop_
_entity_poly.entity_id
_entity_poly.type
_entity_poly.pdbx_seq_one_letter_code
_entity_poly.pdbx_strand_id
1 'polypeptide(L)'
;FWQKIIDLGKHLIIPTLVLSIGSISYLQRIMRANLLEVLGSSYILSAKARGLSKGRIIYIHALKNALNPMITIFGYQFSALLSGAALVEIIIGWPGLGRVILEGFQKQDLYLVMASMFMGAILLILGNLIADILLAYFDPRIRYREQ
;
A
#
# COMPACT_ATOMS: atom_id res chain seq x y z
N PHE A 1 -7.01 6.01 31.35
CA PHE A 1 -7.34 5.47 30.01
C PHE A 1 -6.87 6.42 28.90
N TRP A 2 -7.32 7.68 28.89
CA TRP A 2 -6.94 8.69 27.89
C TRP A 2 -5.43 8.99 27.78
N GLN A 3 -4.71 9.06 28.91
CA GLN A 3 -3.24 9.26 28.90
C GLN A 3 -2.50 8.08 28.23
N LYS A 4 -2.95 6.83 28.42
CA LYS A 4 -2.36 5.65 27.74
C LYS A 4 -2.54 5.72 26.23
N ILE A 5 -3.68 6.19 25.74
CA ILE A 5 -3.94 6.33 24.29
C ILE A 5 -3.03 7.40 23.67
N ILE A 6 -2.83 8.52 24.37
CA ILE A 6 -1.93 9.58 23.91
C ILE A 6 -0.48 9.09 23.87
N ASP A 7 -0.05 8.35 24.88
CA ASP A 7 1.32 7.81 24.94
C ASP A 7 1.56 6.77 23.83
N LEU A 8 0.58 5.88 23.62
CA LEU A 8 0.59 4.90 22.54
C LEU A 8 0.64 5.59 21.17
N GLY A 9 -0.13 6.67 20.98
CA GLY A 9 -0.11 7.47 19.76
C GLY A 9 1.25 8.13 19.49
N LYS A 10 1.92 8.64 20.52
CA LYS A 10 3.27 9.24 20.37
C LYS A 10 4.32 8.21 19.98
N HIS A 11 4.25 7.00 20.53
CA HIS A 11 5.19 5.94 20.20
C HIS A 11 4.91 5.28 18.84
N LEU A 12 3.71 5.45 18.28
CA LEU A 12 3.38 5.00 16.93
C LEU A 12 3.96 5.88 15.83
N ILE A 13 4.38 7.11 16.12
CA ILE A 13 4.87 8.07 15.11
C ILE A 13 6.12 7.55 14.39
N ILE A 14 7.05 6.94 15.12
CA ILE A 14 8.30 6.42 14.54
C ILE A 14 8.02 5.21 13.61
N PRO A 15 7.31 4.14 14.04
CA PRO A 15 6.96 3.04 13.15
C PRO A 15 6.16 3.49 11.93
N THR A 16 5.19 4.38 12.13
CA THR A 16 4.33 4.85 11.02
C THR A 16 5.13 5.67 10.01
N LEU A 17 6.05 6.53 10.44
CA LEU A 17 6.92 7.27 9.52
C LEU A 17 7.83 6.34 8.72
N VAL A 18 8.46 5.36 9.37
CA VAL A 18 9.35 4.39 8.69
C VAL A 18 8.58 3.61 7.63
N LEU A 19 7.40 3.08 7.98
CA LEU A 19 6.54 2.34 7.06
C LEU A 19 5.97 3.23 5.94
N SER A 20 5.64 4.48 6.25
CA SER A 20 5.11 5.44 5.27
C SER A 20 6.16 5.83 4.24
N ILE A 21 7.39 6.15 4.66
CA ILE A 21 8.48 6.54 3.75
C ILE A 21 8.79 5.41 2.77
N GLY A 22 8.86 4.16 3.26
CA GLY A 22 9.09 2.99 2.41
C GLY A 22 7.99 2.82 1.37
N SER A 23 6.73 2.94 1.80
CA SER A 23 5.57 2.81 0.92
C SER A 23 5.49 3.93 -0.13
N ILE A 24 5.74 5.18 0.27
CA ILE A 24 5.76 6.33 -0.63
C ILE A 24 6.86 6.17 -1.68
N SER A 25 8.04 5.72 -1.29
CA SER A 25 9.16 5.50 -2.22
C SER A 25 8.83 4.45 -3.28
N TYR A 26 8.18 3.36 -2.87
CA TYR A 26 7.72 2.31 -3.79
C TYR A 26 6.65 2.83 -4.76
N LEU A 27 5.61 3.49 -4.24
CA LEU A 27 4.54 4.06 -5.05
C LEU A 27 5.04 5.12 -6.03
N GLN A 28 5.97 5.99 -5.61
CA GLN A 28 6.59 6.99 -6.48
C GLN A 28 7.33 6.33 -7.64
N ARG A 29 8.08 5.25 -7.39
CA ARG A 29 8.81 4.51 -8.43
C ARG A 29 7.86 3.95 -9.48
N ILE A 30 6.77 3.35 -9.04
CA ILE A 30 5.74 2.79 -9.92
C ILE A 30 5.02 3.89 -10.71
N MET A 31 4.60 4.97 -10.05
CA MET A 31 3.95 6.11 -10.70
C MET A 31 4.83 6.69 -11.81
N ARG A 32 6.12 6.84 -11.54
CA ARG A 32 7.09 7.33 -12.53
C ARG A 32 7.22 6.38 -13.73
N ALA A 33 7.24 5.07 -13.49
CA ALA A 33 7.28 4.08 -14.56
C ALA A 33 6.02 4.15 -15.44
N ASN A 34 4.83 4.17 -14.83
CA ASN A 34 3.56 4.28 -15.54
C ASN A 34 3.47 5.59 -16.35
N LEU A 35 3.92 6.71 -15.80
CA LEU A 35 3.96 7.98 -16.52
C LEU A 35 4.87 7.93 -17.74
N LEU A 36 6.04 7.29 -17.65
CA LEU A 36 6.96 7.15 -18.78
C LEU A 36 6.35 6.31 -19.90
N GLU A 37 5.68 5.21 -19.54
CA GLU A 37 5.00 4.34 -20.50
C GLU A 37 3.85 5.07 -21.20
N VAL A 38 3.00 5.77 -20.43
CA VAL A 38 1.89 6.54 -20.97
C VAL A 38 2.38 7.67 -21.89
N LEU A 39 3.46 8.37 -21.53
CA LEU A 39 4.05 9.43 -22.35
C LEU A 39 4.66 8.93 -23.68
N GLY A 40 5.08 7.67 -23.73
CA GLY A 40 5.60 7.01 -24.93
C GLY A 40 4.51 6.49 -25.88
N SER A 41 3.25 6.49 -25.46
CA SER A 41 2.15 5.93 -26.24
C SER A 41 1.72 6.80 -27.44
N SER A 42 1.19 6.17 -28.49
CA SER A 42 0.77 6.84 -29.72
C SER A 42 -0.34 7.87 -29.51
N TYR A 43 -1.19 7.74 -28.47
CA TYR A 43 -2.23 8.74 -28.20
C TYR A 43 -1.65 10.07 -27.71
N ILE A 44 -0.56 10.05 -26.94
CA ILE A 44 0.17 11.26 -26.54
C ILE A 44 0.87 11.89 -27.75
N LEU A 45 1.39 11.07 -28.66
CA LEU A 45 1.98 11.55 -29.92
C LEU A 45 0.94 12.29 -30.77
N SER A 46 -0.26 11.73 -30.92
CA SER A 46 -1.38 12.40 -31.58
C SER A 46 -1.82 13.68 -30.85
N ALA A 47 -1.81 13.69 -29.52
CA ALA A 47 -2.12 14.89 -28.73
C ALA A 47 -1.06 15.99 -28.94
N LYS A 48 0.23 15.64 -29.01
CA LYS A 48 1.31 16.58 -29.36
C LYS A 48 1.16 17.12 -30.78
N ALA A 49 0.82 16.27 -31.75
CA ALA A 49 0.61 16.67 -33.14
C ALA A 49 -0.56 17.67 -33.30
N ARG A 50 -1.55 17.62 -32.40
CA ARG A 50 -2.67 18.57 -32.33
C ARG A 50 -2.33 19.92 -31.66
N GLY A 51 -1.07 20.14 -31.25
CA GLY A 51 -0.64 21.42 -30.66
C GLY A 51 -1.04 21.65 -29.21
N LEU A 52 -1.43 20.59 -28.47
CA LEU A 52 -1.77 20.71 -27.04
C LEU A 52 -0.53 21.10 -26.21
N SER A 53 -0.72 21.99 -25.24
CA SER A 53 0.36 22.42 -24.34
C SER A 53 0.86 21.26 -23.48
N LYS A 54 2.18 21.20 -23.24
CA LYS A 54 2.84 20.12 -22.48
C LYS A 54 2.19 19.90 -21.10
N GLY A 55 1.81 20.98 -20.41
CA GLY A 55 1.12 20.91 -19.11
C GLY A 55 -0.23 20.21 -19.20
N ARG A 56 -1.05 20.53 -20.21
CA ARG A 56 -2.37 19.91 -20.40
C ARG A 56 -2.25 18.41 -20.72
N ILE A 57 -1.25 18.04 -21.53
CA ILE A 57 -0.94 16.65 -21.85
C ILE A 57 -0.57 15.86 -20.59
N ILE A 58 0.26 16.43 -19.70
CA ILE A 58 0.68 15.74 -18.48
C ILE A 58 -0.48 15.61 -17.49
N TYR A 59 -1.11 16.71 -17.10
CA TYR A 59 -2.09 16.72 -16.00
C TYR A 59 -3.45 16.12 -16.38
N ILE A 60 -3.93 16.33 -17.61
CA ILE A 60 -5.27 15.87 -18.01
C ILE A 60 -5.22 14.50 -18.67
N HIS A 61 -4.21 14.26 -19.51
CA HIS A 61 -4.17 13.08 -20.36
C HIS A 61 -3.27 11.97 -19.82
N ALA A 62 -2.04 12.27 -19.43
CA ALA A 62 -1.09 11.26 -18.97
C ALA A 62 -1.40 10.79 -17.55
N LEU A 63 -1.65 11.73 -16.62
CA LEU A 63 -1.90 11.43 -15.21
C LEU A 63 -3.15 10.57 -15.02
N LYS A 64 -4.25 10.87 -15.73
CA LYS A 64 -5.50 10.12 -15.63
C LYS A 64 -5.35 8.65 -16.06
N ASN A 65 -4.50 8.38 -17.05
CA ASN A 65 -4.22 7.01 -17.50
C ASN A 65 -3.18 6.31 -16.62
N ALA A 66 -2.17 7.04 -16.11
CA ALA A 66 -1.18 6.50 -15.18
C ALA A 66 -1.74 6.21 -13.78
N LEU A 67 -2.88 6.81 -13.40
CA LEU A 67 -3.57 6.55 -12.14
C LEU A 67 -4.31 5.20 -12.10
N ASN A 68 -4.73 4.66 -13.24
CA ASN A 68 -5.47 3.39 -13.27
C ASN A 68 -4.66 2.23 -12.62
N PRO A 69 -3.39 1.97 -13.00
CA PRO A 69 -2.58 0.93 -12.34
C PRO A 69 -2.24 1.28 -10.88
N MET A 70 -2.15 2.56 -10.53
CA MET A 70 -1.85 2.98 -9.16
C MET A 70 -2.94 2.55 -8.18
N ILE A 71 -4.22 2.70 -8.55
CA ILE A 71 -5.35 2.35 -7.68
C ILE A 71 -5.29 0.87 -7.28
N THR A 72 -5.01 -0.03 -8.23
CA THR A 72 -4.83 -1.47 -7.96
C THR A 72 -3.67 -1.74 -7.00
N ILE A 73 -2.55 -1.04 -7.18
CA ILE A 73 -1.33 -1.24 -6.38
C ILE A 73 -1.50 -0.67 -4.96
N PHE A 74 -2.29 0.38 -4.80
CA PHE A 74 -2.67 0.90 -3.48
C PHE A 74 -3.37 -0.15 -2.61
N GLY A 75 -4.22 -1.01 -3.18
CA GLY A 75 -4.84 -2.14 -2.46
C GLY A 75 -3.79 -3.15 -1.97
N TYR A 76 -2.82 -3.50 -2.82
CA TYR A 76 -1.71 -4.38 -2.46
C TYR A 76 -0.81 -3.81 -1.36
N GLN A 77 -0.73 -2.48 -1.26
CA GLN A 77 0.14 -1.83 -0.29
C GLN A 77 -0.33 -2.04 1.15
N PHE A 78 -1.63 -2.21 1.40
CA PHE A 78 -2.16 -2.55 2.72
C PHE A 78 -1.67 -3.93 3.19
N SER A 79 -1.70 -4.93 2.32
CA SER A 79 -1.10 -6.24 2.56
C SER A 79 0.41 -6.15 2.82
N ALA A 80 1.12 -5.39 1.98
CA ALA A 80 2.56 -5.22 2.10
C ALA A 80 2.96 -4.53 3.41
N LEU A 81 2.16 -3.55 3.88
CA LEU A 81 2.36 -2.89 5.17
C LEU A 81 2.23 -3.86 6.34
N LEU A 82 1.24 -4.76 6.32
CA LEU A 82 1.07 -5.77 7.36
C LEU A 82 2.26 -6.74 7.40
N SER A 83 2.77 -7.15 6.23
CA SER A 83 3.95 -8.03 6.14
C SER A 83 5.27 -7.33 6.49
N GLY A 84 5.44 -6.06 6.08
CA GLY A 84 6.65 -5.27 6.33
C GLY A 84 6.75 -4.71 7.75
N ALA A 85 5.61 -4.59 8.44
CA ALA A 85 5.55 -4.17 9.84
C ALA A 85 6.37 -5.08 10.76
N ALA A 86 6.44 -6.39 10.50
CA ALA A 86 7.17 -7.33 11.35
C ALA A 86 8.66 -6.97 11.54
N LEU A 87 9.36 -6.61 10.46
CA LEU A 87 10.76 -6.20 10.53
C LEU A 87 10.92 -4.88 11.30
N VAL A 88 10.02 -3.94 11.05
CA VAL A 88 10.01 -2.63 11.71
C VAL A 88 9.73 -2.78 13.21
N GLU A 89 8.76 -3.63 13.59
CA GLU A 89 8.43 -4.00 14.97
C GLU A 89 9.62 -4.55 15.75
N ILE A 90 10.41 -5.44 15.12
CA ILE A 90 11.60 -6.04 15.74
C ILE A 90 12.66 -4.98 16.02
N ILE A 91 12.95 -4.09 15.06
CA ILE A 91 14.00 -3.07 15.18
C ILE A 91 13.62 -1.98 16.19
N ILE A 92 12.37 -1.52 16.17
CA ILE A 92 11.90 -0.45 17.05
C ILE A 92 11.43 -0.95 18.43
N GLY A 93 11.41 -2.27 18.65
CA GLY A 93 10.99 -2.89 19.91
C GLY A 93 9.48 -2.80 20.19
N TRP A 94 8.65 -2.55 19.18
CA TRP A 94 7.20 -2.46 19.34
C TRP A 94 6.59 -3.85 19.54
N PRO A 95 5.71 -4.05 20.54
CA PRO A 95 5.07 -5.34 20.78
C PRO A 95 3.98 -5.60 19.73
N GLY A 96 4.37 -6.24 18.62
CA GLY A 96 3.47 -6.66 17.55
C GLY A 96 3.55 -8.16 17.26
N LEU A 97 2.69 -8.63 16.34
CA LEU A 97 2.60 -10.04 15.98
C LEU A 97 3.90 -10.58 15.38
N GLY A 98 4.65 -9.76 14.62
CA GLY A 98 5.92 -10.16 14.02
C GLY A 98 6.97 -10.49 15.07
N ARG A 99 7.01 -9.71 16.15
CA ARG A 99 7.88 -9.96 17.29
C ARG A 99 7.48 -11.22 18.06
N VAL A 100 6.18 -11.45 18.29
CA VAL A 100 5.69 -12.65 18.98
C VAL A 100 6.04 -13.92 18.20
N ILE A 101 5.92 -13.89 16.86
CA ILE A 101 6.33 -14.99 15.99
C ILE A 101 7.84 -15.26 16.12
N LEU A 102 8.66 -14.20 16.11
CA LEU A 102 10.11 -14.35 16.26
C LEU A 102 10.49 -14.94 17.62
N GLU A 103 9.87 -14.48 18.70
CA GLU A 103 10.10 -15.01 20.05
C GLU A 103 9.64 -16.47 20.17
N GLY A 104 8.51 -16.83 19.55
CA GLY A 104 8.03 -18.22 19.47
C GLY A 104 8.99 -19.12 18.69
N PHE A 105 9.55 -18.62 17.59
CA PHE A 105 10.55 -19.34 16.80
C PHE A 105 11.84 -19.59 17.60
N GLN A 106 12.34 -18.57 18.31
CA GLN A 106 13.52 -18.68 19.16
C GLN A 106 13.33 -19.65 20.33
N LYS A 107 12.12 -19.69 20.90
CA LYS A 107 11.76 -20.61 21.99
C LYS A 107 11.31 -21.99 21.51
N GLN A 108 11.33 -22.24 20.20
CA GLN A 108 10.80 -23.46 19.56
C GLN A 108 9.36 -23.80 19.95
N ASP A 109 8.56 -22.79 20.30
CA ASP A 109 7.14 -22.95 20.59
C ASP A 109 6.34 -22.92 19.29
N LEU A 110 6.22 -24.09 18.67
CA LEU A 110 5.52 -24.27 17.39
C LEU A 110 4.03 -23.89 17.49
N TYR A 111 3.40 -24.08 18.65
CA TYR A 111 1.99 -23.74 18.84
C TYR A 111 1.79 -22.22 18.83
N LEU A 112 2.67 -21.47 19.51
CA LEU A 112 2.62 -20.01 19.51
C LEU A 112 2.86 -19.43 18.11
N VAL A 113 3.82 -19.99 17.37
CA VAL A 113 4.10 -19.58 15.98
C VAL A 113 2.89 -19.86 15.08
N MET A 114 2.33 -21.08 15.11
CA MET A 114 1.18 -21.43 14.29
C MET A 114 -0.06 -20.59 14.62
N ALA A 115 -0.36 -20.38 15.90
CA ALA A 115 -1.48 -19.53 16.32
C ALA A 115 -1.31 -18.09 15.84
N SER A 116 -0.10 -17.54 15.94
CA SER A 116 0.22 -16.18 15.50
C SER A 116 0.15 -16.04 13.97
N MET A 117 0.62 -17.04 13.21
CA MET A 117 0.50 -17.07 11.75
C MET A 117 -0.96 -17.17 11.31
N PHE A 118 -1.76 -18.00 11.98
CA PHE A 118 -3.19 -18.13 11.70
C PHE A 118 -3.94 -16.82 11.98
N MET A 119 -3.68 -16.19 13.12
CA MET A 119 -4.23 -14.87 13.44
C MET A 119 -3.81 -13.82 12.42
N GLY A 120 -2.54 -13.80 12.02
CA GLY A 120 -2.02 -12.92 10.98
C GLY A 120 -2.72 -13.12 9.63
N ALA A 121 -2.98 -14.37 9.24
CA ALA A 121 -3.72 -14.69 8.01
C ALA A 121 -5.17 -14.17 8.06
N ILE A 122 -5.86 -14.33 9.19
CA ILE A 122 -7.22 -13.78 9.37
C ILE A 122 -7.20 -12.25 9.25
N LEU A 123 -6.27 -11.57 9.94
CA LEU A 123 -6.15 -10.11 9.84
C LEU A 123 -5.81 -9.66 8.42
N LEU A 124 -4.97 -10.40 7.71
CA LEU A 124 -4.62 -10.10 6.32
C LEU A 124 -5.84 -10.20 5.40
N ILE A 125 -6.62 -11.28 5.53
CA ILE A 125 -7.85 -11.48 4.75
C ILE A 125 -8.86 -10.36 5.05
N LEU A 126 -9.07 -10.04 6.33
CA LEU A 126 -9.97 -8.94 6.72
C LEU A 126 -9.49 -7.58 6.22
N GLY A 127 -8.19 -7.30 6.32
CA GLY A 127 -7.59 -6.06 5.82
C GLY A 127 -7.73 -5.91 4.31
N ASN A 128 -7.48 -6.99 3.56
CA ASN A 128 -7.68 -7.00 2.11
C ASN A 128 -9.15 -6.83 1.74
N LEU A 129 -10.07 -7.50 2.46
CA LEU A 129 -11.50 -7.33 2.23
C LEU A 129 -11.94 -5.87 2.44
N ILE A 130 -11.45 -5.22 3.49
CA ILE A 130 -11.71 -3.79 3.73
C ILE A 130 -11.13 -2.93 2.61
N ALA A 131 -9.90 -3.22 2.17
CA ALA A 131 -9.26 -2.51 1.06
C ALA A 131 -10.06 -2.67 -0.25
N ASP A 132 -10.53 -3.87 -0.55
CA ASP A 132 -11.33 -4.17 -1.73
C ASP A 132 -12.69 -3.47 -1.68
N ILE A 133 -13.35 -3.42 -0.51
CA ILE A 133 -14.61 -2.68 -0.32
C ILE A 133 -14.38 -1.18 -0.53
N LEU A 134 -13.31 -0.62 0.06
CA LEU A 134 -12.94 0.78 -0.15
C LEU A 134 -12.68 1.06 -1.62
N LEU A 135 -11.96 0.17 -2.30
CA LEU A 135 -11.66 0.28 -3.72
C LEU A 135 -12.94 0.21 -4.57
N ALA A 136 -13.85 -0.71 -4.27
CA ALA A 136 -15.15 -0.83 -4.95
C ALA A 136 -16.04 0.41 -4.73
N TYR A 137 -15.94 1.05 -3.57
CA TYR A 137 -16.68 2.29 -3.27
C TYR A 137 -16.11 3.50 -4.00
N PHE A 138 -14.77 3.65 -4.03
CA PHE A 138 -14.10 4.81 -4.63
C PHE A 138 -13.85 4.67 -6.14
N ASP A 139 -13.89 3.46 -6.69
CA ASP A 139 -13.67 3.20 -8.12
C ASP A 139 -14.97 2.76 -8.83
N PRO A 140 -15.75 3.70 -9.41
CA PRO A 140 -16.96 3.38 -10.16
C PRO A 140 -16.71 2.69 -11.51
N ARG A 141 -15.46 2.37 -11.90
CA ARG A 141 -15.13 1.76 -13.20
C ARG A 141 -15.07 0.24 -13.21
N ILE A 142 -15.03 -0.42 -12.06
CA ILE A 142 -15.07 -1.90 -11.97
C ILE A 142 -16.40 -2.43 -12.55
N ARG A 143 -17.45 -1.59 -12.58
CA ARG A 143 -18.78 -1.92 -13.13
C ARG A 143 -18.84 -2.10 -14.66
N TYR A 144 -17.81 -1.70 -15.42
CA TYR A 144 -17.88 -1.65 -16.90
C TYR A 144 -16.95 -2.62 -17.63
N ARG A 145 -16.27 -3.55 -16.94
CA ARG A 145 -15.36 -4.50 -17.59
C ARG A 145 -15.96 -5.88 -17.88
N GLU A 146 -17.24 -6.09 -17.53
CA GLU A 146 -18.02 -7.31 -17.81
C GLU A 146 -19.16 -7.10 -18.82
N GLN A 147 -19.06 -6.12 -19.73
CA GLN A 147 -19.95 -6.03 -20.90
C GLN A 147 -19.16 -5.94 -22.20
#